data_AF-A0A428SBW2-F1
#
_entry.id   AF-A0A428SBW2-F1
#
_cell.length_a   1.000
_cell.length_b   1.000
_cell.length_c   1.000
_cell.angle_alpha   90.00
_cell.angle_beta   90.00
_cell.angle_gamma   90.00
#
_symmetry.space_group_name_H-M   'P 1'
#
loop_
_entity.id
_entity.type
_entity.pdbx_description
1 polymer ?
#
loop_
_entity_poly.entity_id
_entity_poly.type
_entity_poly.pdbx_seq_one_letter_code
_entity_poly.pdbx_strand_id
1 'polypeptide(L)'
;MHFSHKSFCKGLLLSFPFLPHHNHLQRLTSTVSMDFPEPSKYITLVSGDGFEFVLLRRAALVSPIIKGMLDVRSQFAEAQDARCVFQEMSAMVLDKVVEYFHYWYRYRDSEDVPDMDIPVELCLELLAAADYLGLDQANMSLK
;
A
#
# COMPACT_ATOMS: atom_id res chain seq x y z
N MET A 1 -4.81 -24.77 -32.95
CA MET A 1 -4.23 -26.04 -32.47
C MET A 1 -4.13 -25.94 -30.96
N HIS A 2 -4.84 -26.81 -30.27
CA HIS A 2 -5.06 -26.86 -28.82
C HIS A 2 -4.14 -27.94 -28.22
N PHE A 3 -3.45 -27.69 -27.10
CA PHE A 3 -2.90 -28.69 -26.16
C PHE A 3 -2.54 -27.93 -24.87
N SER A 4 -3.23 -28.05 -23.71
CA SER A 4 -3.61 -29.18 -22.83
C SER A 4 -2.50 -29.67 -21.87
N HIS A 5 -2.58 -29.17 -20.63
CA HIS A 5 -2.71 -29.91 -19.35
C HIS A 5 -1.64 -30.95 -18.92
N LYS A 6 -1.02 -30.73 -17.74
CA LYS A 6 -1.01 -31.61 -16.52
C LYS A 6 0.34 -31.72 -15.76
N SER A 7 0.20 -31.72 -14.42
CA SER A 7 0.91 -32.54 -13.40
C SER A 7 2.21 -32.05 -12.74
N PHE A 8 2.13 -31.81 -11.41
CA PHE A 8 3.06 -32.27 -10.34
C PHE A 8 2.48 -31.77 -8.99
N CYS A 9 2.25 -32.49 -7.88
CA CYS A 9 2.62 -33.80 -7.37
C CYS A 9 1.46 -34.38 -6.51
N LYS A 10 1.25 -35.69 -6.56
CA LYS A 10 0.55 -36.47 -5.51
C LYS A 10 1.37 -37.73 -5.24
N GLY A 11 1.51 -38.08 -3.96
CA GLY A 11 1.83 -39.43 -3.51
C GLY A 11 1.98 -39.45 -1.99
N LEU A 12 1.77 -40.55 -1.26
CA LEU A 12 0.75 -41.62 -1.18
C LEU A 12 1.04 -42.31 0.18
N LEU A 13 0.09 -43.11 0.69
CA LEU A 13 0.09 -44.02 1.86
C LEU A 13 -0.38 -43.37 3.19
N LEU A 14 -1.16 -44.02 4.06
CA LEU A 14 -1.88 -45.30 4.08
C LEU A 14 -2.91 -45.27 5.22
N SER A 15 -3.80 -46.26 5.21
CA SER A 15 -5.06 -46.42 5.93
C SER A 15 -4.95 -47.03 7.35
N PHE A 16 -5.82 -46.54 8.27
CA PHE A 16 -6.43 -47.17 9.47
C PHE A 16 -5.53 -47.63 10.65
N PRO A 17 -6.10 -47.90 11.86
CA PRO A 17 -7.12 -47.22 12.69
C PRO A 17 -6.52 -46.90 14.09
N PHE A 18 -7.38 -46.69 15.11
CA PHE A 18 -7.13 -46.82 16.56
C PHE A 18 -7.02 -45.52 17.38
N LEU A 19 -8.12 -45.18 18.06
CA LEU A 19 -8.08 -44.36 19.28
C LEU A 19 -7.45 -45.16 20.43
N PRO A 20 -6.65 -44.50 21.28
CA PRO A 20 -6.76 -44.73 22.71
C PRO A 20 -6.89 -43.42 23.51
N HIS A 21 -8.00 -43.36 24.24
CA HIS A 21 -8.14 -43.09 25.67
C HIS A 21 -7.05 -42.26 26.39
N HIS A 22 -7.49 -41.10 26.89
CA HIS A 22 -7.11 -40.37 28.11
C HIS A 22 -5.67 -39.90 28.37
N ASN A 23 -5.70 -38.63 28.76
CA ASN A 23 -5.05 -38.00 29.91
C ASN A 23 -3.76 -37.23 29.69
N HIS A 24 -3.93 -35.96 30.07
CA HIS A 24 -2.95 -35.11 30.73
C HIS A 24 -1.93 -34.46 29.80
N LEU A 25 -2.27 -33.24 29.38
CA LEU A 25 -1.49 -31.99 29.48
C LEU A 25 -2.17 -30.95 28.57
N GLN A 26 -3.25 -30.32 29.05
CA GLN A 26 -3.70 -29.06 28.46
C GLN A 26 -2.70 -27.98 28.90
N ARG A 27 -1.59 -27.93 28.17
CA ARG A 27 -0.69 -26.78 28.10
C ARG A 27 -1.50 -25.67 27.43
N LEU A 28 -1.74 -24.59 28.17
CA LEU A 28 -2.41 -23.37 27.72
C LEU A 28 -1.95 -23.00 26.29
N THR A 29 -2.75 -23.32 25.27
CA THR A 29 -2.64 -22.69 23.97
C THR A 29 -3.29 -21.33 24.11
N SER A 30 -2.57 -20.39 24.70
CA SER A 30 -2.83 -18.98 24.50
C SER A 30 -2.70 -18.75 23.00
N THR A 31 -3.83 -18.75 22.28
CA THR A 31 -3.90 -18.12 20.98
C THR A 31 -3.57 -16.66 21.24
N VAL A 32 -2.29 -16.31 21.07
CA VAL A 32 -1.88 -14.92 20.94
C VAL A 32 -2.53 -14.45 19.65
N SER A 33 -3.71 -13.84 19.79
CA SER A 33 -4.23 -12.97 18.75
C SER A 33 -3.16 -11.90 18.59
N MET A 34 -2.39 -12.01 17.51
CA MET A 34 -1.60 -10.89 17.03
C MET A 34 -2.63 -9.89 16.52
N ASP A 35 -3.16 -9.07 17.43
CA ASP A 35 -4.01 -7.92 17.12
C ASP A 35 -3.12 -6.89 16.44
N PHE A 36 -2.86 -7.09 15.14
CA PHE A 36 -2.28 -6.04 14.32
C PHE A 36 -3.33 -4.92 14.25
N PRO A 37 -3.01 -3.70 14.69
CA PRO A 37 -3.95 -2.60 14.58
C PRO A 37 -4.29 -2.41 13.10
N GLU A 38 -5.58 -2.47 12.78
CA GLU A 38 -6.06 -2.23 11.42
C GLU A 38 -5.57 -0.85 10.96
N PRO A 39 -4.96 -0.74 9.76
CA PRO A 39 -4.40 0.52 9.29
C PRO A 39 -5.50 1.57 9.16
N SER A 40 -5.16 2.81 9.52
CA SER A 40 -6.08 3.94 9.44
C SER A 40 -6.65 4.13 8.03
N LYS A 41 -7.92 4.56 7.95
CA LYS A 41 -8.59 4.84 6.67
C LYS A 41 -7.99 6.06 5.95
N TYR A 42 -7.53 7.03 6.72
CA TYR A 42 -6.96 8.29 6.24
C TYR A 42 -5.49 8.39 6.68
N ILE A 43 -4.71 9.09 5.89
CA ILE A 43 -3.34 9.45 6.21
C ILE A 43 -3.17 10.96 6.10
N THR A 44 -2.13 11.47 6.74
CA THR A 44 -1.75 12.87 6.67
C THR A 44 -0.41 13.01 5.98
N LEU A 45 -0.36 13.75 4.86
CA LEU A 45 0.90 14.14 4.22
C LEU A 45 1.23 15.56 4.66
N VAL A 46 2.49 15.81 5.00
CA VAL A 46 2.94 17.08 5.57
C VAL A 46 4.03 17.65 4.68
N SER A 47 3.88 18.88 4.22
CA SER A 47 4.90 19.56 3.42
C SER A 47 6.06 20.06 4.28
N GLY A 48 7.17 20.44 3.64
CA GLY A 48 8.32 21.07 4.31
C GLY A 48 7.97 22.39 4.98
N ASP A 49 6.94 23.07 4.47
CA ASP A 49 6.39 24.31 5.05
C ASP A 49 5.40 24.06 6.20
N GLY A 50 5.14 22.79 6.55
CA GLY A 50 4.28 22.40 7.67
C GLY A 50 2.78 22.35 7.35
N PHE A 51 2.38 22.41 6.08
CA PHE A 51 0.97 22.25 5.68
C PHE A 51 0.58 20.78 5.68
N GLU A 52 -0.64 20.49 6.12
CA GLU A 52 -1.14 19.12 6.27
C GLU A 52 -2.28 18.81 5.30
N PHE A 53 -2.15 17.70 4.59
CA PHE A 53 -3.12 17.22 3.62
C PHE A 53 -3.65 15.86 4.05
N VAL A 54 -4.94 15.78 4.34
CA VAL A 54 -5.60 14.54 4.77
C VAL A 54 -6.33 13.92 3.60
N LEU A 55 -5.97 12.67 3.26
CA LEU A 55 -6.54 11.95 2.12
C LEU A 55 -6.75 10.47 2.43
N LEU A 56 -7.51 9.79 1.56
CA LEU A 56 -7.74 8.36 1.68
C LEU A 56 -6.45 7.58 1.51
N ARG A 57 -6.14 6.69 2.47
CA ARG A 57 -4.96 5.83 2.41
C ARG A 57 -4.86 5.10 1.07
N ARG A 58 -5.97 4.52 0.58
CA ARG A 58 -6.01 3.78 -0.69
C ARG A 58 -5.68 4.61 -1.92
N ALA A 59 -5.89 5.92 -1.89
CA ALA A 59 -5.52 6.80 -3.00
C ALA A 59 -4.01 7.07 -3.02
N ALA A 60 -3.39 7.22 -1.85
CA ALA A 60 -1.95 7.49 -1.72
C ALA A 60 -1.05 6.26 -1.96
N LEU A 61 -1.59 5.04 -1.80
CA LEU A 61 -0.84 3.78 -1.99
C LEU A 61 -0.43 3.48 -3.44
N VAL A 62 -0.78 4.35 -4.40
CA VAL A 62 -0.18 4.33 -5.74
C VAL A 62 1.32 4.64 -5.68
N SER A 63 1.77 5.43 -4.69
CA SER A 63 3.18 5.66 -4.45
C SER A 63 3.80 4.48 -3.67
N PRO A 64 4.80 3.77 -4.25
CA PRO A 64 5.54 2.74 -3.53
C PRO A 64 6.28 3.29 -2.31
N ILE A 65 6.73 4.56 -2.37
CA ILE A 65 7.42 5.21 -1.25
C ILE A 65 6.46 5.46 -0.09
N ILE A 66 5.28 6.04 -0.33
CA ILE A 66 4.27 6.21 0.73
C ILE A 66 3.84 4.86 1.29
N LYS A 67 3.68 3.85 0.44
CA LYS A 67 3.39 2.48 0.89
C LYS A 67 4.47 1.93 1.83
N GLY A 68 5.74 2.20 1.54
CA GLY A 68 6.87 1.82 2.40
C GLY A 68 6.90 2.60 3.73
N MET A 69 6.66 3.91 3.69
CA MET A 69 6.60 4.77 4.89
C MET A 69 5.48 4.34 5.85
N LEU A 70 4.39 3.80 5.31
CA LEU A 70 3.22 3.38 6.07
C LEU A 70 3.19 1.88 6.37
N ASP A 71 4.26 1.14 6.09
CA ASP A 71 4.31 -0.30 6.38
C ASP A 71 4.31 -0.52 7.91
N VAL A 72 3.26 -1.17 8.40
CA VAL A 72 3.03 -1.45 9.84
C VAL A 72 4.08 -2.41 10.40
N ARG A 73 4.79 -3.16 9.54
CA ARG A 73 5.93 -3.98 9.96
C ARG A 73 7.17 -3.15 10.28
N SER A 74 7.21 -1.92 9.79
CA SER A 74 8.28 -0.99 10.10
C SER A 74 8.07 -0.40 11.49
N GLN A 75 9.14 -0.29 12.28
CA GLN A 75 9.12 0.35 13.60
C GLN A 75 9.19 1.89 13.49
N PHE A 76 8.84 2.46 12.33
CA PHE A 76 8.88 3.90 12.08
C PHE A 76 7.63 4.58 12.66
N ALA A 77 7.79 5.83 13.13
CA ALA A 77 6.72 6.59 13.76
C ALA A 77 5.58 6.90 12.77
N GLU A 78 5.94 7.08 11.50
CA GLU A 78 5.04 7.38 10.37
C GLU A 78 3.98 6.30 10.16
N ALA A 79 4.36 5.02 10.33
CA ALA A 79 3.45 3.89 10.18
C ALA A 79 2.41 3.82 11.31
N GLN A 80 2.80 4.24 12.52
CA GLN A 80 1.93 4.27 13.70
C GLN A 80 0.95 5.45 13.64
N ASP A 81 1.44 6.63 13.27
CA ASP A 81 0.65 7.87 13.25
C ASP A 81 -0.09 8.08 11.92
N ALA A 82 0.11 7.19 10.95
CA ALA A 82 -0.41 7.34 9.59
C ALA A 82 -0.09 8.71 8.97
N ARG A 83 1.13 9.18 9.23
CA ARG A 83 1.59 10.53 8.93
C ARG A 83 2.92 10.47 8.20
N CYS A 84 3.01 11.09 7.04
CA CYS A 84 4.24 11.15 6.25
C CYS A 84 4.68 12.61 6.09
N VAL A 85 5.94 12.91 6.40
CA VAL A 85 6.51 14.27 6.31
C VAL A 85 7.50 14.35 5.15
N PHE A 86 7.29 15.29 4.25
CA PHE A 86 8.14 15.54 3.07
C PHE A 86 8.84 16.89 3.20
N GLN A 87 10.01 16.88 3.85
CA GLN A 87 10.75 18.11 4.19
C GLN A 87 11.20 18.92 2.96
N GLU A 88 11.38 18.27 1.82
CA GLU A 88 11.87 18.88 0.58
C GLU A 88 10.74 19.33 -0.37
N MET A 89 9.48 19.01 -0.05
CA MET A 89 8.34 19.36 -0.90
C MET A 89 7.60 20.57 -0.32
N SER A 90 7.44 21.61 -1.14
CA SER A 90 6.63 22.77 -0.77
C SER A 90 5.15 22.41 -0.66
N ALA A 91 4.38 23.23 0.06
CA ALA A 91 2.93 23.04 0.16
C ALA A 91 2.23 23.02 -1.21
N MET A 92 2.64 23.88 -2.14
CA MET A 92 2.06 23.96 -3.48
C MET A 92 2.30 22.69 -4.31
N VAL A 93 3.50 22.11 -4.21
CA VAL A 93 3.83 20.86 -4.90
C VAL A 93 3.08 19.69 -4.28
N LEU A 94 3.05 19.61 -2.95
CA LEU A 94 2.35 18.52 -2.26
C LEU A 94 0.83 18.57 -2.50
N ASP A 95 0.23 19.76 -2.57
CA ASP A 95 -1.18 19.94 -2.92
C ASP A 95 -1.50 19.33 -4.31
N LYS A 96 -0.66 19.64 -5.32
CA LYS A 96 -0.80 19.07 -6.67
C LYS A 96 -0.55 17.56 -6.72
N VAL A 97 0.33 17.02 -5.88
CA VAL A 97 0.52 15.57 -5.72
C VAL A 97 -0.72 14.91 -5.10
N VAL A 98 -1.33 15.53 -4.10
CA VAL A 98 -2.58 15.05 -3.48
C VAL A 98 -3.73 15.08 -4.48
N GLU A 99 -3.84 16.14 -5.28
CA GLU A 99 -4.77 16.23 -6.40
C GLU A 99 -4.56 15.06 -7.39
N TYR A 100 -3.30 14.77 -7.76
CA TYR A 100 -2.98 13.63 -8.61
C TYR A 100 -3.42 12.29 -8.00
N PHE A 101 -3.23 12.06 -6.69
CA PHE A 101 -3.70 10.82 -6.05
C PHE A 101 -5.22 10.66 -6.12
N HIS A 102 -5.97 11.75 -5.93
CA HIS A 102 -7.41 11.74 -6.10
C HIS A 102 -7.82 11.48 -7.55
N TYR A 103 -7.18 12.17 -8.49
CA TYR A 103 -7.37 12.00 -9.92
C TYR A 103 -7.12 10.55 -10.35
N TRP A 104 -5.96 9.98 -10.01
CA TRP A 104 -5.63 8.59 -10.32
C TRP A 104 -6.64 7.63 -9.71
N TYR A 105 -6.98 7.80 -8.42
CA TYR A 105 -7.93 6.92 -7.75
C TYR A 105 -9.34 6.98 -8.36
N ARG A 106 -9.77 8.16 -8.83
CA ARG A 106 -11.07 8.38 -9.46
C ARG A 106 -11.17 7.76 -10.85
N TYR A 107 -10.10 7.82 -11.64
CA TYR A 107 -10.12 7.53 -13.07
C TYR A 107 -9.34 6.28 -13.50
N ARG A 108 -8.62 5.59 -12.60
CA ARG A 108 -7.82 4.38 -12.91
C ARG A 108 -8.55 3.25 -13.65
N ASP A 109 -9.87 3.16 -13.51
CA ASP A 109 -10.72 2.13 -14.13
C ASP A 109 -11.67 2.74 -15.18
N SER A 110 -11.43 3.99 -15.59
CA SER A 110 -12.29 4.76 -16.50
C SER A 110 -11.65 4.90 -17.88
N GLU A 111 -12.47 4.85 -18.93
CA GLU A 111 -12.04 5.11 -20.32
C GLU A 111 -12.03 6.60 -20.65
N ASP A 112 -12.91 7.39 -20.01
CA ASP A 112 -13.04 8.83 -20.19
C ASP A 112 -12.29 9.57 -19.09
N VAL A 113 -10.98 9.73 -19.29
CA VAL A 113 -10.08 10.40 -18.35
C VAL A 113 -9.91 11.88 -18.76
N PRO A 114 -10.35 12.86 -17.94
CA PRO A 114 -10.17 14.28 -18.26
C PRO A 114 -8.72 14.71 -18.08
N ASP A 115 -8.29 15.79 -18.74
CA ASP A 115 -6.96 16.35 -18.50
C ASP A 115 -6.88 16.99 -17.11
N MET A 116 -5.72 16.83 -16.45
CA MET A 116 -5.40 17.48 -15.19
C MET A 116 -4.63 18.78 -15.45
N ASP A 117 -5.10 19.89 -14.90
CA ASP A 117 -4.45 21.20 -15.05
C ASP A 117 -3.17 21.27 -14.18
N ILE A 118 -2.02 21.31 -14.85
CA ILE A 118 -0.71 21.46 -14.21
C ILE A 118 -0.17 22.88 -14.48
N PRO A 119 0.02 23.71 -13.44
CA PRO A 119 0.62 25.03 -13.62
C PRO A 119 2.09 24.89 -14.04
N VAL A 120 2.48 25.67 -15.05
CA VAL A 120 3.79 25.57 -15.69
C VAL A 120 4.94 25.88 -14.73
N GLU A 121 4.67 26.70 -13.72
CA GLU A 121 5.62 27.09 -12.68
C GLU A 121 6.02 25.93 -11.77
N LEU A 122 5.15 24.90 -11.64
CA LEU A 122 5.40 23.75 -10.76
C LEU A 122 5.96 22.53 -11.50
N CYS A 123 6.08 22.55 -12.82
CA CYS A 123 6.41 21.38 -13.63
C CYS A 123 7.72 20.67 -13.22
N LEU A 124 8.79 21.42 -12.94
CA LEU A 124 10.09 20.83 -12.61
C LEU A 124 10.09 20.22 -11.20
N GLU A 125 9.45 20.90 -10.24
CA GLU A 125 9.32 20.38 -8.87
C GLU A 125 8.39 19.18 -8.82
N LEU A 126 7.29 19.20 -9.57
CA LEU A 126 6.39 18.05 -9.71
C LEU A 126 7.04 16.86 -10.39
N LEU A 127 7.92 17.09 -11.37
CA LEU A 127 8.71 16.03 -11.99
C LEU A 127 9.65 15.37 -10.97
N ALA A 128 10.36 16.18 -10.18
CA ALA A 128 11.23 15.68 -9.11
C ALA A 128 10.44 14.94 -8.02
N ALA A 129 9.27 15.46 -7.63
CA ALA A 129 8.39 14.81 -6.67
C ALA A 129 7.84 13.47 -7.20
N ALA A 130 7.49 13.40 -8.48
CA ALA A 130 7.00 12.17 -9.10
C ALA A 130 8.04 11.06 -9.10
N ASP A 131 9.30 11.38 -9.43
CA ASP A 131 10.45 10.47 -9.35
C ASP A 131 10.69 10.04 -7.90
N TYR A 132 10.76 10.99 -6.97
CA TYR A 132 10.92 10.71 -5.54
C TYR A 132 9.83 9.79 -5.02
N LEU A 133 8.57 9.98 -5.41
CA LEU A 133 7.43 9.19 -4.97
C LEU A 133 7.29 7.85 -5.72
N GLY A 134 8.16 7.58 -6.71
CA GLY A 134 8.14 6.37 -7.53
C GLY A 134 6.88 6.21 -8.38
N LEU A 135 6.31 7.32 -8.86
CA LEU A 135 5.07 7.34 -9.65
C LEU A 135 5.31 6.98 -11.13
N ASP A 136 6.55 7.06 -11.58
CA ASP A 136 7.01 6.63 -12.91
C ASP A 136 6.93 5.10 -13.11
N GLN A 137 7.13 4.33 -12.03
CA GLN A 137 7.18 2.87 -12.04
C GLN A 137 5.81 2.19 -11.86
N ALA A 138 4.78 2.95 -11.47
CA ALA A 138 3.46 2.42 -11.13
C ALA A 138 2.78 1.68 -12.30
N ASN A 139 3.24 1.87 -13.55
CA ASN A 139 2.68 1.24 -14.74
C ASN A 139 3.37 -0.09 -15.17
N MET A 140 4.40 -0.55 -14.45
CA MET A 140 5.17 -1.76 -14.81
C MET A 140 4.71 -3.04 -14.09
N SER A 141 3.73 -2.97 -13.17
CA SER A 141 3.30 -4.11 -12.34
C SER A 141 1.94 -4.73 -12.74
N LEU A 142 1.40 -4.40 -13.92
CA LEU A 142 0.09 -4.88 -14.40
C LEU A 142 0.15 -5.79 -15.65
N LYS A 143 1.24 -6.55 -15.87
CA LYS A 143 1.30 -7.58 -16.92
C LYS A 143 1.82 -8.92 -16.40
#